data_AF-A0A2V8X0S6-F1
#
_entry.id   AF-A0A2V8X0S6-F1
#
_cell.length_a   1.000
_cell.length_b   1.000
_cell.length_c   1.000
_cell.angle_alpha   90.00
_cell.angle_beta   90.00
_cell.angle_gamma   90.00
#
_symmetry.space_group_name_H-M   'P 1'
#
loop_
_entity.id
_entity.type
_entity.pdbx_description
1 polymer ?
#
loop_
_entity_poly.entity_id
_entity_poly.type
_entity_poly.pdbx_seq_one_letter_code
_entity_poly.pdbx_strand_id
1 'polypeptide(L)'
;MDERQFYTEKEESRKVKLICPSCRGEFEAPVRWKVCRKKKELPRGVGEEDKKKFAKASSYMVRLDDLVACYKCRKRFELTGQSTVLINDNLGDPNADPENFGNR
;
A
#
# COMPACT_ATOMS: atom_id res chain seq x y z
N MET A 1 -16.46 -18.60 0.87
CA MET A 1 -16.26 -17.40 1.70
C MET A 1 -15.15 -16.59 1.06
N ASP A 2 -15.49 -15.50 0.36
CA ASP A 2 -14.51 -14.68 -0.36
C ASP A 2 -13.56 -13.97 0.62
N GLU A 3 -12.33 -14.47 0.71
CA GLU A 3 -11.21 -13.87 1.47
C GLU A 3 -10.93 -12.41 1.05
N ARG A 4 -11.41 -12.00 -0.12
CA ARG A 4 -11.38 -10.62 -0.61
C ARG A 4 -12.20 -9.63 0.22
N GLN A 5 -13.13 -10.10 1.05
CA GLN A 5 -13.99 -9.20 1.84
C GLN A 5 -13.28 -8.63 3.07
N PHE A 6 -12.13 -9.18 3.48
CA PHE A 6 -11.41 -8.77 4.70
C PHE A 6 -10.46 -7.57 4.51
N TYR A 7 -10.18 -7.19 3.26
CA TYR A 7 -9.25 -6.12 2.94
C TYR A 7 -9.95 -4.99 2.22
N THR A 8 -9.49 -3.78 2.51
CA THR A 8 -9.85 -2.57 1.77
C THR A 8 -8.68 -2.30 0.86
N GLU A 9 -8.87 -2.52 -0.43
CA GLU A 9 -7.89 -2.23 -1.46
C GLU A 9 -8.09 -0.79 -1.93
N LYS A 10 -7.03 0.01 -1.84
CA LYS A 10 -7.01 1.37 -2.40
C LYS A 10 -5.77 1.51 -3.28
N GLU A 11 -5.96 2.04 -4.48
CA GLU A 11 -4.85 2.43 -5.34
C GLU A 11 -4.46 3.88 -5.05
N GLU A 12 -3.17 4.12 -4.82
CA GLU A 12 -2.61 5.44 -4.53
C GLU A 12 -1.33 5.63 -5.36
N SER A 13 -1.18 6.79 -6.00
CA SER A 13 0.05 7.15 -6.71
C SER A 13 0.98 7.93 -5.78
N ARG A 14 2.14 7.36 -5.44
CA ARG A 14 3.16 8.02 -4.61
C ARG A 14 4.35 8.45 -5.45
N LYS A 15 4.81 9.69 -5.24
CA LYS A 15 6.06 10.17 -5.84
C LYS A 15 7.24 9.54 -5.09
N VAL A 16 8.09 8.81 -5.80
CA VAL A 16 9.28 8.16 -5.24
C VAL A 16 10.52 8.76 -5.89
N LYS A 17 11.51 9.11 -5.06
CA LYS A 17 12.84 9.49 -5.52
C LYS A 17 13.57 8.24 -5.99
N LEU A 18 13.93 8.23 -7.28
CA LEU A 18 14.60 7.11 -7.94
C LEU A 18 15.89 7.60 -8.58
N ILE A 19 16.89 6.71 -8.63
CA ILE A 19 18.16 6.96 -9.28
C ILE A 19 18.20 6.12 -10.56
N CYS A 20 18.40 6.78 -11.71
CA CYS A 20 18.44 6.05 -12.98
C CYS A 20 19.73 5.21 -13.09
N PRO A 21 19.67 3.91 -13.37
CA PRO A 21 20.88 3.09 -13.54
C PRO A 21 21.70 3.48 -14.77
N SER A 22 21.07 4.06 -15.81
CA SER A 22 21.78 4.43 -17.05
C SER A 22 22.49 5.77 -16.99
N CYS A 23 21.93 6.78 -16.33
CA CYS A 23 22.54 8.13 -16.26
C CYS A 23 22.89 8.58 -14.84
N ARG A 24 22.59 7.76 -13.82
CA ARG A 24 22.82 8.02 -12.38
C ARG A 24 22.19 9.31 -11.85
N GLY A 25 21.29 9.92 -12.62
CA GLY A 25 20.54 11.09 -12.18
C GLY A 25 19.45 10.69 -11.18
N GLU A 26 19.35 11.43 -10.09
CA GLU A 26 18.19 11.41 -9.20
C GLU A 26 17.00 12.15 -9.87
N PHE A 27 15.80 11.56 -9.76
CA PHE A 27 14.55 12.15 -10.20
C PHE A 27 13.37 11.59 -9.40
N GLU A 28 12.26 12.34 -9.37
CA GLU A 28 11.02 11.89 -8.75
C GLU A 28 10.06 11.36 -9.81
N ALA A 29 9.55 10.15 -9.61
CA ALA A 29 8.56 9.54 -10.50
C ALA A 29 7.29 9.18 -9.72
N PRO A 30 6.09 9.42 -10.29
CA PRO A 30 4.86 8.90 -9.74
C PRO A 30 4.80 7.38 -9.96
N VAL A 31 4.82 6.62 -8.87
CA VAL A 31 4.70 5.16 -8.88
C VAL A 31 3.33 4.80 -8.33
N ARG A 32 2.64 3.86 -8.98
CA ARG A 32 1.35 3.35 -8.50
C ARG A 32 1.57 2.31 -7.40
N TRP A 33 0.88 2.49 -6.29
CA TRP A 33 0.87 1.59 -5.15
C TRP A 33 -0.56 1.13 -4.88
N LYS A 34 -0.69 -0.14 -4.52
CA LYS A 34 -1.92 -0.78 -4.07
C LYS A 34 -1.79 -0.98 -2.57
N VAL A 35 -2.54 -0.20 -1.81
CA VAL A 35 -2.58 -0.25 -0.35
C VAL A 35 -3.68 -1.24 0.04
N CYS A 36 -3.26 -2.39 0.57
CA CYS A 36 -4.15 -3.37 1.16
C CYS A 36 -4.22 -3.10 2.67
N ARG A 37 -5.29 -2.41 3.12
CA ARG A 37 -5.55 -2.21 4.55
C ARG A 37 -6.46 -3.30 5.07
N LYS A 38 -6.08 -3.90 6.19
CA LYS A 38 -6.94 -4.82 6.93
C LYS A 38 -8.17 -4.07 7.46
N LYS A 39 -9.38 -4.57 7.20
CA LYS A 39 -10.60 -3.97 7.77
C LYS A 39 -10.59 -4.12 9.28
N LYS A 40 -11.21 -3.17 10.01
CA LYS A 40 -11.25 -3.17 11.48
C LYS A 40 -12.18 -4.25 12.05
N GLU A 41 -13.20 -4.66 11.29
CA GLU A 41 -14.24 -5.58 11.74
C GLU A 41 -14.40 -6.73 10.75
N LEU A 42 -14.47 -7.96 11.29
CA LEU A 42 -14.84 -9.12 10.48
C LEU A 42 -16.37 -9.17 10.35
N PRO A 43 -16.91 -9.51 9.17
CA PRO A 43 -18.35 -9.67 8.99
C PRO A 43 -18.93 -10.69 9.98
N ARG A 44 -20.09 -10.39 10.56
CA ARG A 44 -20.76 -11.26 11.54
C ARG A 44 -21.02 -12.65 10.91
N GLY A 45 -20.37 -13.69 11.43
CA GLY A 45 -20.55 -15.09 10.97
C GLY A 45 -19.28 -15.84 10.55
N VAL A 46 -18.10 -15.23 10.65
CA VAL A 46 -16.81 -15.93 10.41
C VAL A 46 -16.45 -16.93 11.52
N GLY A 47 -15.94 -18.09 11.11
CA GLY A 47 -15.43 -19.13 11.99
C GLY A 47 -14.15 -18.73 12.74
N GLU A 48 -13.76 -19.54 13.73
CA GLU A 48 -12.56 -19.29 14.53
C GLU A 48 -11.25 -19.26 13.73
N GLU A 49 -11.20 -19.97 12.60
CA GLU A 49 -10.04 -20.00 11.71
C GLU A 49 -9.79 -18.66 11.01
N ASP A 50 -10.85 -17.98 10.58
CA ASP A 50 -10.76 -16.66 9.95
C ASP A 50 -10.34 -15.58 10.94
N LYS A 51 -10.76 -15.69 12.21
CA LYS A 51 -10.28 -14.81 13.29
C LYS A 51 -8.78 -14.95 13.52
N LYS A 52 -8.23 -16.17 13.48
CA LYS A 52 -6.78 -16.41 13.63
C LYS A 52 -6.00 -15.85 12.44
N LYS A 53 -6.48 -16.08 11.21
CA LYS A 53 -5.88 -15.52 9.98
C LYS A 53 -5.92 -13.99 10.00
N PHE A 54 -7.05 -13.41 10.42
CA PHE A 54 -7.19 -11.97 10.58
C PHE A 54 -6.22 -11.43 11.62
N ALA A 55 -6.09 -12.05 12.80
CA ALA A 55 -5.13 -11.61 13.83
C ALA A 55 -3.69 -11.53 13.30
N LYS A 56 -3.30 -12.45 12.41
CA LYS A 56 -1.97 -12.49 11.79
C LYS A 56 -1.80 -11.57 10.58
N ALA A 57 -2.89 -11.11 9.97
CA ALA A 57 -2.84 -10.24 8.81
C ALA A 57 -2.31 -8.84 9.18
N SER A 58 -1.34 -8.36 8.42
CA SER A 58 -0.78 -7.00 8.49
C SER A 58 -1.22 -6.19 7.26
N SER A 59 -1.34 -4.88 7.42
CA SER A 59 -1.54 -3.99 6.28
C SER A 59 -0.25 -3.88 5.46
N TYR A 60 -0.35 -3.85 4.13
CA TYR A 60 0.82 -3.74 3.25
C TYR A 60 0.51 -2.94 1.99
N MET A 61 1.55 -2.38 1.39
CA MET A 61 1.48 -1.73 0.08
C MET A 61 2.22 -2.59 -0.94
N VAL A 62 1.59 -2.80 -2.10
CA VAL A 62 2.21 -3.48 -3.24
C VAL A 62 2.45 -2.45 -4.33
N ARG A 63 3.68 -2.36 -4.82
CA ARG A 63 3.98 -1.56 -6.00
C ARG A 63 3.37 -2.23 -7.23
N LEU A 64 2.55 -1.51 -7.97
CA LEU A 64 1.91 -2.01 -9.20
C LEU A 64 2.75 -1.71 -10.45
N ASP A 65 3.62 -0.71 -10.36
CA ASP A 65 4.44 -0.28 -11.49
C ASP A 65 5.79 -0.99 -11.49
N ASP A 66 6.11 -1.67 -12.59
CA ASP A 66 7.38 -2.36 -12.80
C ASP A 66 8.37 -1.53 -13.62
N LEU A 67 7.90 -0.56 -14.44
CA LEU A 67 8.73 0.13 -15.43
C LEU A 67 8.60 1.65 -15.33
N VAL A 68 9.70 2.32 -14.95
CA VAL A 68 9.75 3.78 -14.95
C VAL A 68 10.61 4.31 -16.10
N ALA A 69 10.21 5.43 -16.68
CA ALA A 69 11.01 6.18 -17.64
C ALA A 69 11.78 7.29 -16.93
N CYS A 70 13.10 7.34 -17.12
CA CYS A 70 13.89 8.46 -16.62
C CYS A 70 13.53 9.75 -17.36
N TYR A 71 13.28 10.84 -16.63
CA TYR A 71 13.02 12.14 -17.26
C TYR A 71 14.23 12.67 -18.05
N LYS A 72 15.46 12.42 -17.57
CA LYS A 72 16.70 12.93 -18.18
C LYS A 72 17.12 12.17 -19.44
N CYS A 73 17.25 10.84 -19.35
CA CYS A 73 17.76 10.02 -20.47
C CYS A 73 16.66 9.32 -21.28
N ARG A 74 15.39 9.44 -20.86
CA ARG A 74 14.20 8.83 -21.50
C ARG A 74 14.23 7.29 -21.61
N LYS A 75 15.26 6.64 -21.07
CA LYS A 75 15.35 5.18 -20.99
C LYS A 75 14.39 4.67 -19.92
N ARG A 76 13.73 3.57 -20.26
CA ARG A 76 12.87 2.81 -19.36
C ARG A 76 13.73 1.78 -18.65
N PHE A 77 13.50 1.59 -17.36
CA PHE A 77 14.17 0.57 -16.58
C PHE A 77 13.20 -0.04 -15.58
N GLU A 78 13.46 -1.28 -15.21
CA GLU A 78 12.68 -2.00 -14.22
C GLU A 78 13.02 -1.50 -12.82
N LEU A 79 12.03 -1.24 -11.97
CA LEU A 79 12.28 -0.96 -10.56
C LEU A 79 12.66 -2.28 -9.86
N THR A 80 13.94 -2.60 -9.79
CA THR A 80 14.43 -3.87 -9.18
C THR A 80 14.41 -3.88 -7.64
N GLY A 81 13.52 -3.11 -7.00
CA GLY A 81 13.41 -2.99 -5.54
C GLY A 81 12.23 -3.76 -4.94
N GLN A 82 12.12 -3.75 -3.61
CA GLN A 82 11.02 -4.36 -2.85
C GLN A 82 9.65 -3.98 -3.44
N SER A 83 8.90 -4.99 -3.86
CA SER A 83 7.55 -4.86 -4.43
C SER A 83 6.49 -4.74 -3.34
N THR A 84 6.79 -5.15 -2.11
CA THR A 84 5.88 -5.10 -0.97
C THR A 84 6.50 -4.37 0.21
N VAL A 85 5.80 -3.38 0.75
CA VAL A 85 6.19 -2.67 1.97
C VAL A 85 5.15 -2.96 3.04
N LEU A 86 5.58 -3.51 4.18
CA LEU A 86 4.71 -3.71 5.34
C LEU A 86 4.39 -2.34 5.96
N ILE A 87 3.11 -2.10 6.19
CA ILE A 87 2.64 -0.93 6.93
C ILE A 87 2.43 -1.39 8.35
N ASN A 88 3.25 -0.94 9.29
CA ASN A 88 2.98 -1.16 10.70
C ASN A 88 1.71 -0.40 11.07
N ASP A 89 0.63 -1.14 11.36
CA ASP A 89 -0.67 -0.64 11.85
C ASP A 89 -0.60 0.10 13.21
N ASN A 90 0.59 0.32 13.77
CA ASN A 90 0.81 1.14 14.96
C ASN A 90 0.89 2.65 14.65
N LEU A 91 1.02 3.01 13.37
CA LEU A 91 0.83 4.38 12.92
C LEU A 91 -0.65 4.52 12.52
N GLY A 92 -1.42 5.22 13.37
CA GLY A 92 -2.85 5.46 13.17
C GLY A 92 -3.17 5.91 11.74
N ASP A 93 -4.37 5.54 11.30
CA ASP A 93 -4.87 5.84 9.96
C ASP A 93 -4.65 7.32 9.61
N PRO A 94 -3.86 7.69 8.58
CA PRO A 94 -3.65 9.09 8.20
C PRO A 94 -4.91 9.73 7.58
N ASN A 95 -6.01 8.98 7.48
CA ASN A 95 -7.33 9.45 7.07
C ASN A 95 -8.39 9.22 8.17
N ALA A 96 -8.00 8.90 9.41
CA ALA A 96 -8.90 9.07 10.54
C ALA A 96 -9.04 10.56 10.80
N ASP A 97 -9.97 11.16 10.05
CA ASP A 97 -10.57 12.44 10.35
C ASP A 97 -10.92 12.50 11.86
N PRO A 98 -10.36 13.46 12.62
CA PRO A 98 -10.62 13.58 14.05
C PRO A 98 -11.98 14.21 14.39
N GLU A 99 -12.85 14.53 13.43
CA GLU A 99 -14.11 15.26 13.68
C GLU A 99 -15.34 14.34 13.76
N ASN A 100 -15.35 13.41 14.71
CA ASN A 100 -16.62 12.99 15.33
C ASN A 100 -16.47 12.37 16.73
N PHE A 101 -15.59 12.94 17.55
CA PHE A 101 -15.64 12.70 18.99
C PHE A 101 -16.44 13.81 19.66
N GLY A 102 -17.76 13.61 19.68
CA GLY A 102 -18.62 14.16 20.73
C GLY A 102 -19.41 15.40 20.33
N ASN A 103 -20.71 15.20 20.13
CA ASN A 103 -21.72 16.10 20.68
C ASN A 103 -22.98 15.27 20.99
N ARG A 104 -22.97 14.66 22.17
CA ARG A 104 -24.16 14.43 23.00
C ARG A 104 -24.14 15.46 24.11
#